data_AF-A0A840LBT8-F1
#
_entry.id   AF-A0A840LBT8-F1
#
_cell.length_a   1.000
_cell.length_b   1.000
_cell.length_c   1.000
_cell.angle_alpha   90.00
_cell.angle_beta   90.00
_cell.angle_gamma   90.00
#
_symmetry.space_group_name_H-M   'P 1'
#
loop_
_entity.id
_entity.type
_entity.pdbx_description
1 polymer ?
#
loop_
_entity_poly.entity_id
_entity_poly.type
_entity_poly.pdbx_seq_one_letter_code
_entity_poly.pdbx_strand_id
1 'polypeptide(L)'
;MKTLISSVALAAFAFVGSAHAVAAGEAASAPTKQQTKMSSCNKDAGEKKGDERKAFMKECLSAKPAAPATQQERMKMCNTDAKGKKGDERKAFMKECLSNKG
;
A
#
# COMPACT_ATOMS: atom_id res chain seq x y z
N MET A 1 24.86 -39.97 28.23
CA MET A 1 25.47 -38.71 28.71
C MET A 1 24.36 -37.65 28.65
N LYS A 2 23.44 -37.43 29.61
CA LYS A 2 23.56 -37.25 31.08
C LYS A 2 24.80 -36.37 31.35
N THR A 3 24.68 -35.11 31.72
CA THR A 3 24.10 -34.68 33.01
C THR A 3 23.85 -33.16 33.09
N LEU A 4 22.71 -32.79 33.71
CA LEU A 4 22.52 -31.79 34.80
C LEU A 4 22.83 -30.31 34.48
N ILE A 5 21.95 -29.34 34.75
CA ILE A 5 21.56 -28.78 36.06
C ILE A 5 20.22 -28.02 35.82
N SER A 6 19.04 -28.55 36.14
CA SER A 6 18.28 -28.41 37.40
C SER A 6 18.54 -27.14 38.23
N SER A 7 17.51 -26.29 38.37
CA SER A 7 16.88 -25.92 39.67
C SER A 7 16.52 -24.43 39.79
N VAL A 8 15.22 -24.17 40.08
CA VAL A 8 14.71 -23.23 41.13
C VAL A 8 14.92 -21.72 40.87
N ALA A 9 13.99 -20.78 41.07
CA ALA A 9 12.58 -20.75 41.43
C ALA A 9 12.08 -19.31 41.25
N LEU A 10 10.76 -19.17 41.16
CA LEU A 10 9.93 -18.15 41.84
C LEU A 10 10.58 -16.78 42.15
N ALA A 11 10.17 -15.73 41.43
CA ALA A 11 10.05 -14.39 41.99
C ALA A 11 8.99 -13.60 41.21
N ALA A 12 7.80 -13.53 41.79
CA ALA A 12 6.82 -12.50 41.48
C ALA A 12 7.43 -11.13 41.84
N PHE A 13 7.60 -10.25 40.85
CA PHE A 13 7.80 -8.83 41.09
C PHE A 13 6.57 -8.09 40.58
N ALA A 14 5.61 -7.88 41.48
CA ALA A 14 4.66 -6.79 41.36
C ALA A 14 5.40 -5.49 41.71
N PHE A 15 5.78 -4.70 40.69
CA PHE A 15 6.18 -3.31 40.89
C PHE A 15 5.01 -2.41 40.52
N VAL A 16 4.33 -1.93 41.57
CA VAL A 16 3.39 -0.82 41.52
C VAL A 16 4.18 0.47 41.25
N GLY A 17 3.71 1.25 40.28
CA GLY A 17 3.87 2.70 40.28
C GLY A 17 5.06 3.27 39.50
N SER A 18 4.78 3.75 38.29
CA SER A 18 5.37 4.98 37.74
C SER A 18 4.47 5.48 36.62
N ALA A 19 3.70 6.52 36.91
CA ALA A 19 2.96 7.29 35.95
C ALA A 19 3.91 7.84 34.88
N HIS A 20 4.02 7.14 33.75
CA HIS A 20 4.51 7.74 32.52
C HIS A 20 3.32 8.37 31.82
N ALA A 21 3.11 9.66 32.10
CA ALA A 21 2.43 10.55 31.20
C ALA A 21 3.26 10.62 29.91
N VAL A 22 3.00 9.71 28.97
CA VAL A 22 3.37 9.92 27.57
C VAL A 22 2.30 10.79 26.94
N ALA A 23 2.46 12.10 27.12
CA ALA A 23 1.96 13.07 26.17
C ALA A 23 2.78 12.89 24.87
N ALA A 24 2.48 11.83 24.11
CA ALA A 24 2.92 11.70 22.74
C ALA A 24 1.79 12.28 21.89
N GLY A 25 1.99 13.53 21.46
CA GLY A 25 1.14 14.14 20.44
C GLY A 25 0.98 13.17 19.28
N GLU A 26 -0.27 12.84 18.98
CA GLU A 26 -0.67 12.09 17.81
C GLU A 26 -0.43 12.97 16.58
N ALA A 27 0.84 13.13 16.20
CA ALA A 27 1.19 13.53 14.86
C ALA A 27 1.01 12.28 13.99
N ALA A 28 -0.25 12.04 13.60
CA ALA A 28 -0.61 11.07 12.57
C ALA A 28 0.18 11.42 11.30
N SER A 29 1.36 10.83 11.18
CA SER A 29 2.23 11.01 10.04
C SER A 29 1.49 10.47 8.82
N ALA A 30 1.30 11.31 7.81
CA ALA A 30 0.66 10.90 6.57
C ALA A 30 1.36 9.63 6.04
N PRO A 31 0.61 8.59 5.65
CA PRO A 31 1.20 7.33 5.22
C PRO A 31 2.14 7.58 4.06
N THR A 32 3.35 7.04 4.16
CA THR A 32 4.34 7.17 3.09
C THR A 32 3.80 6.55 1.80
N LYS A 33 4.28 7.00 0.63
CA LYS A 33 3.84 6.44 -0.67
C LYS A 33 3.99 4.91 -0.73
N GLN A 34 4.99 4.36 -0.02
CA GLN A 34 5.20 2.92 0.11
C GLN A 34 4.15 2.23 0.98
N GLN A 35 3.75 2.85 2.10
CA GLN A 35 2.70 2.32 2.99
C GLN A 35 1.33 2.32 2.31
N THR A 36 0.99 3.39 1.60
CA THR A 36 -0.26 3.48 0.82
C THR A 36 -0.29 2.41 -0.27
N LYS A 37 0.83 2.20 -0.96
CA LYS A 37 0.95 1.17 -2.00
C LYS A 37 0.77 -0.24 -1.44
N MET A 38 1.38 -0.54 -0.29
CA MET A 38 1.21 -1.83 0.38
C MET A 38 -0.24 -2.09 0.77
N SER A 39 -0.97 -1.07 1.24
CA SER A 39 -2.39 -1.20 1.56
C SER A 39 -3.24 -1.48 0.31
N SER A 40 -2.99 -0.78 -0.80
CA SER A 40 -3.65 -1.05 -2.09
C SER A 40 -3.37 -2.47 -2.57
N CYS A 41 -2.11 -2.89 -2.63
CA CYS A 41 -1.73 -4.23 -3.06
C CYS A 41 -2.37 -5.33 -2.18
N ASN A 42 -2.55 -5.07 -0.87
CA ASN A 42 -3.26 -6.03 -0.02
C ASN A 42 -4.77 -6.07 -0.28
N LYS A 43 -5.39 -4.93 -0.63
CA LYS A 43 -6.81 -4.89 -1.03
C LYS A 43 -7.03 -5.60 -2.37
N ASP A 44 -6.17 -5.33 -3.36
CA ASP A 44 -6.27 -5.89 -4.71
C ASP A 44 -5.92 -7.39 -4.76
N ALA A 45 -5.22 -7.88 -3.74
CA ALA A 45 -4.99 -9.31 -3.58
C ALA A 45 -6.31 -10.08 -3.40
N GLY A 46 -7.35 -9.46 -2.82
CA GLY A 46 -8.67 -10.08 -2.63
C GLY A 46 -8.57 -11.45 -1.94
N GLU A 47 -9.13 -12.48 -2.55
CA GLU A 47 -9.15 -13.85 -2.04
C GLU A 47 -7.92 -14.69 -2.43
N LYS A 48 -6.92 -14.12 -3.11
CA LYS A 48 -5.70 -14.84 -3.48
C LYS A 48 -5.01 -15.37 -2.22
N LYS A 49 -4.61 -16.64 -2.24
CA LYS A 49 -3.94 -17.33 -1.12
C LYS A 49 -2.68 -18.03 -1.60
N GLY A 50 -1.78 -18.36 -0.67
CA GLY A 50 -0.55 -19.09 -0.96
C GLY A 50 0.36 -18.36 -1.96
N ASP A 51 0.88 -19.11 -2.93
CA ASP A 51 1.86 -18.60 -3.89
C ASP A 51 1.26 -17.58 -4.87
N GLU A 52 -0.02 -17.67 -5.19
CA GLU A 52 -0.70 -16.65 -6.01
C GLU A 52 -0.70 -15.28 -5.35
N ARG A 53 -0.97 -15.21 -4.03
CA ARG A 53 -0.90 -13.94 -3.30
C ARG A 53 0.51 -13.40 -3.27
N LYS A 54 1.51 -14.26 -3.07
CA LYS A 54 2.92 -13.84 -3.02
C LYS A 54 3.40 -13.32 -4.38
N ALA A 55 3.06 -14.01 -5.47
CA ALA A 55 3.37 -13.57 -6.82
C ALA A 55 2.69 -12.23 -7.12
N PHE A 56 1.40 -12.09 -6.79
CA PHE A 56 0.66 -10.84 -6.93
C PHE A 56 1.25 -9.69 -6.10
N MET A 57 1.62 -9.95 -4.84
CA MET A 57 2.20 -8.94 -3.96
C MET A 57 3.58 -8.50 -4.47
N LYS A 58 4.40 -9.45 -4.94
CA LYS A 58 5.71 -9.16 -5.54
C LYS A 58 5.53 -8.31 -6.78
N GLU A 59 4.64 -8.69 -7.69
CA GLU A 59 4.35 -7.92 -8.89
C GLU A 59 3.82 -6.52 -8.55
N CYS A 60 2.85 -6.40 -7.63
CA CYS A 60 2.27 -5.12 -7.25
C CYS A 60 3.28 -4.19 -6.55
N LEU A 61 4.13 -4.73 -5.67
CA LEU A 61 5.14 -3.95 -4.96
C LEU A 61 6.36 -3.61 -5.83
N SER A 62 6.78 -4.54 -6.71
CA SER A 62 7.91 -4.38 -7.63
C SER A 62 7.56 -3.62 -8.89
N ALA A 63 6.29 -3.61 -9.32
CA ALA A 63 5.81 -2.69 -10.33
C ALA A 63 6.20 -1.31 -9.85
N LYS A 64 7.07 -0.61 -10.57
CA LYS A 64 7.37 0.80 -10.25
C LYS A 64 6.01 1.50 -10.05
N PRO A 65 5.85 2.39 -9.04
CA PRO A 65 4.64 3.22 -8.99
C PRO A 65 4.46 3.69 -10.41
N ALA A 66 3.35 3.30 -11.07
CA ALA A 66 3.13 3.59 -12.47
C ALA A 66 3.49 5.06 -12.59
N ALA A 67 4.63 5.35 -13.22
CA ALA A 67 5.15 6.71 -13.22
C ALA A 67 3.96 7.52 -13.67
N PRO A 68 3.52 8.54 -12.91
CA PRO A 68 2.25 9.21 -13.19
C PRO A 68 2.29 9.48 -14.68
N ALA A 69 1.43 8.78 -15.44
CA ALA A 69 1.64 8.62 -16.87
C ALA A 69 1.87 10.03 -17.36
N THR A 70 3.06 10.29 -17.90
CA THR A 70 3.45 11.66 -18.21
C THR A 70 2.29 12.26 -18.99
N GLN A 71 2.01 13.55 -18.85
CA GLN A 71 0.85 14.15 -19.55
C GLN A 71 0.83 13.76 -21.05
N GLN A 72 2.01 13.52 -21.62
CA GLN A 72 2.22 12.97 -22.95
C GLN A 72 1.80 11.48 -23.12
N GLU A 73 2.20 10.56 -22.24
CA GLU A 73 1.75 9.16 -22.26
C GLU A 73 0.24 9.04 -22.02
N ARG A 74 -0.29 9.81 -21.06
CA ARG A 74 -1.72 9.90 -20.79
C ARG A 74 -2.47 10.37 -22.04
N MET A 75 -1.97 11.40 -22.72
CA MET A 75 -2.60 11.88 -23.95
C MET A 75 -2.54 10.85 -25.08
N LYS A 76 -1.46 10.08 -25.22
CA LYS A 76 -1.39 8.97 -26.20
C LYS A 76 -2.41 7.87 -25.91
N MET A 77 -2.55 7.48 -24.64
CA MET A 77 -3.56 6.51 -24.19
C MET A 77 -4.98 7.04 -24.47
N CYS A 78 -5.30 8.27 -24.04
CA CYS A 78 -6.61 8.88 -24.29
C CYS A 78 -6.94 8.99 -25.78
N ASN A 79 -5.96 9.25 -26.65
CA ASN A 79 -6.21 9.28 -28.10
C ASN A 79 -6.42 7.88 -28.69
N THR A 80 -5.78 6.86 -28.13
CA THR A 80 -5.96 5.46 -28.56
C THR A 80 -7.34 4.96 -28.16
N ASP A 81 -7.75 5.22 -26.92
CA ASP A 81 -9.04 4.81 -26.37
C ASP A 81 -10.21 5.64 -26.93
N ALA A 82 -9.93 6.84 -27.44
CA ALA A 82 -10.89 7.64 -28.18
C ALA A 82 -11.14 7.14 -29.62
N LYS A 83 -10.46 6.08 -30.09
CA LYS A 83 -10.73 5.50 -31.41
C LYS A 83 -12.20 5.05 -31.49
N GLY A 84 -12.88 5.45 -32.56
CA GLY A 84 -14.30 5.16 -32.76
C GLY A 84 -15.25 6.19 -32.15
N LYS A 85 -14.79 7.02 -31.19
CA LYS A 85 -15.58 8.13 -30.64
C LYS A 85 -15.53 9.35 -31.56
N LYS A 86 -16.68 10.00 -31.77
CA LYS A 86 -16.81 11.18 -32.64
C LYS A 86 -17.62 12.29 -31.94
N GLY A 87 -17.43 13.53 -32.39
CA GLY A 87 -18.19 14.67 -31.89
C GLY A 87 -18.02 14.89 -30.38
N ASP A 88 -19.13 15.17 -29.71
CA ASP A 88 -19.16 15.48 -28.28
C ASP A 88 -18.76 14.30 -27.41
N GLU A 89 -19.01 13.07 -27.84
CA GLU A 89 -18.62 11.86 -27.10
C GLU A 89 -17.10 11.75 -26.96
N ARG A 90 -16.36 12.08 -28.03
CA ARG A 90 -14.89 12.12 -27.98
C ARG A 90 -14.39 13.23 -27.08
N LYS A 91 -15.03 14.41 -27.11
CA LYS A 91 -14.63 15.56 -26.29
C LYS A 91 -14.85 15.29 -24.81
N ALA A 92 -16.00 14.74 -24.44
CA ALA A 92 -16.31 14.35 -23.06
C ALA A 92 -15.31 13.30 -22.56
N PHE A 93 -15.08 12.25 -23.35
CA PHE A 93 -14.09 11.22 -23.05
C PHE A 93 -12.68 11.78 -22.88
N MET A 94 -12.23 12.64 -23.80
CA MET A 94 -10.90 13.25 -23.72
C MET A 94 -10.75 14.15 -22.49
N LYS A 95 -11.80 14.91 -22.15
CA LYS A 95 -11.81 15.77 -20.96
C LYS A 95 -11.68 14.91 -19.71
N GLU A 96 -12.50 13.87 -19.57
CA GLU A 96 -12.47 12.96 -18.42
C GLU A 96 -11.14 12.21 -18.32
N CYS A 97 -10.66 11.64 -19.43
CA CYS A 97 -9.40 10.91 -19.50
C CYS A 97 -8.20 11.79 -19.15
N LEU A 98 -8.22 13.09 -19.47
CA LEU A 98 -7.15 14.04 -19.14
C LEU A 98 -7.34 14.76 -17.79
N SER A 99 -8.51 14.69 -17.15
CA SER A 99 -8.83 15.47 -15.94
C SER A 99 -8.25 14.90 -14.65
N ASN A 100 -7.87 13.63 -14.60
CA ASN A 100 -7.16 13.05 -13.45
C ASN A 100 -5.71 13.56 -13.41
N LYS A 101 -5.50 14.75 -12.86
CA LYS A 101 -4.16 15.21 -12.47
C LYS A 101 -3.63 14.21 -11.44
N GLY A 102 -2.55 13.52 -11.79
CA GLY A 102 -1.78 12.70 -10.85
C GLY A 102 -1.18 13.51 -9.72
#